data_AF-J5KQB6-F1
#
_entry.id   AF-J5KQB6-F1
#
_cell.length_a   1.000
_cell.length_b   1.000
_cell.length_c   1.000
_cell.angle_alpha   90.00
_cell.angle_beta   90.00
_cell.angle_gamma   90.00
#
_symmetry.space_group_name_H-M   'P 1'
#
loop_
_entity.id
_entity.type
_entity.pdbx_description
1 polymer ?
#
loop_
_entity_poly.entity_id
_entity_poly.type
_entity_poly.pdbx_seq_one_letter_code
_entity_poly.pdbx_strand_id
1 'polypeptide(L)'
;MRLILILVLLFTNSIYADNKKIICELSGSYSITYKDIKKTYLSEGIEFFKNLAQQTQQSLFLLQRAKTSFAQEDWEKDNIYIVQYWEIDDQDNLVSMKHTFEPSPIWLNPQATWSSEKSDLGMSVFHTMQNGEIHPMFKNYNVDIYRITNSFNWYTGKGKLEGDIWLKTETNSKNKNPKVEIRAKGSCEAQKRKF
;
A
#
# COMPACT_ATOMS: atom_id res chain seq x y z
N MET A 1 -33.25 -39.02 -35.68
CA MET A 1 -32.11 -39.15 -34.74
C MET A 1 -30.87 -38.37 -35.17
N ARG A 2 -30.42 -38.43 -36.44
CA ARG A 2 -29.21 -37.69 -36.91
C ARG A 2 -29.32 -36.15 -36.85
N LEU A 3 -30.50 -35.57 -37.04
CA LEU A 3 -30.71 -34.11 -37.00
C LEU A 3 -30.57 -33.52 -35.58
N ILE A 4 -30.96 -34.28 -34.55
CA ILE A 4 -30.88 -33.86 -33.14
C ILE A 4 -29.43 -33.79 -32.68
N LEU A 5 -28.57 -34.71 -33.17
CA LEU A 5 -27.15 -34.74 -32.84
C LEU A 5 -26.41 -33.48 -33.36
N ILE A 6 -26.80 -32.99 -34.54
CA ILE A 6 -26.26 -31.75 -35.13
C ILE A 6 -26.72 -30.52 -34.33
N LEU A 7 -27.97 -30.52 -33.86
CA LEU A 7 -28.50 -29.44 -33.04
C LEU A 7 -27.75 -29.33 -31.69
N VAL A 8 -27.44 -30.47 -31.05
CA VAL A 8 -26.69 -30.50 -29.78
C VAL A 8 -25.24 -30.00 -29.94
N LEU A 9 -24.59 -30.29 -31.07
CA LEU A 9 -23.24 -29.80 -31.38
C LEU A 9 -23.16 -28.29 -31.66
N LEU A 10 -24.26 -27.64 -32.04
CA LEU A 10 -24.31 -26.19 -32.26
C LEU A 10 -24.52 -25.38 -30.96
N PHE A 11 -24.98 -26.03 -29.88
CA PHE A 11 -25.17 -25.40 -28.57
C PHE A 11 -23.99 -25.58 -27.60
N THR A 12 -22.89 -26.23 -28.00
CA THR A 12 -21.66 -26.30 -27.19
C THR A 12 -20.75 -25.09 -27.37
N ASN A 13 -21.27 -23.95 -27.88
CA ASN A 13 -20.60 -22.67 -27.73
C ASN A 13 -20.63 -22.33 -26.23
N SER A 14 -19.62 -22.85 -25.54
CA SER A 14 -19.22 -22.44 -24.21
C SER A 14 -19.22 -20.92 -24.21
N ILE A 15 -20.16 -20.33 -23.50
CA ILE A 15 -20.13 -18.91 -23.16
C ILE A 15 -18.88 -18.77 -22.30
N TYR A 16 -17.75 -18.49 -22.95
CA TYR A 16 -16.55 -18.07 -22.27
C TYR A 16 -16.86 -16.69 -21.70
N ALA A 17 -17.23 -16.69 -20.42
CA ALA A 17 -17.30 -15.49 -19.61
C ALA A 17 -15.90 -14.88 -19.56
N ASP A 18 -15.68 -13.80 -20.29
CA ASP A 18 -14.40 -13.10 -20.31
C ASP A 18 -14.34 -12.17 -19.09
N ASN A 19 -13.50 -12.53 -18.12
CA ASN A 19 -13.27 -11.68 -16.94
C ASN A 19 -12.86 -10.25 -17.35
N LYS A 20 -13.51 -9.26 -16.75
CA LYS A 20 -13.17 -7.84 -16.87
C LYS A 20 -11.85 -7.59 -16.16
N LYS A 21 -10.83 -7.20 -16.92
CA LYS A 21 -9.51 -6.85 -16.39
C LYS A 21 -9.32 -5.34 -16.38
N ILE A 22 -9.07 -4.77 -15.21
CA ILE A 22 -8.96 -3.33 -15.00
C ILE A 22 -7.59 -3.03 -14.41
N ILE A 23 -6.92 -2.01 -14.94
CA ILE A 23 -5.67 -1.47 -14.40
C ILE A 23 -5.94 -0.07 -13.84
N CYS A 24 -5.50 0.20 -12.62
CA CYS A 24 -5.54 1.53 -12.02
C CYS A 24 -4.14 2.04 -11.73
N GLU A 25 -3.83 3.22 -12.21
CA GLU A 25 -2.57 3.91 -11.93
C GLU A 25 -2.86 5.08 -10.97
N LEU A 26 -2.31 5.01 -9.77
CA LEU A 26 -2.57 5.94 -8.68
C LEU A 26 -1.28 6.62 -8.24
N SER A 27 -1.39 7.92 -7.93
CA SER A 27 -0.29 8.68 -7.34
C SER A 27 -0.78 9.35 -6.06
N GLY A 28 0.12 9.51 -5.10
CA GLY A 28 -0.22 10.22 -3.87
C GLY A 28 0.92 10.25 -2.86
N SER A 29 0.56 10.23 -1.59
CA SER A 29 1.50 10.37 -0.48
C SER A 29 1.49 9.13 0.41
N TYR A 30 2.68 8.73 0.80
CA TYR A 30 2.98 7.80 1.86
C TYR A 30 3.58 8.60 3.02
N SER A 31 3.12 8.37 4.25
CA SER A 31 3.65 9.06 5.41
C SER A 31 3.80 8.14 6.60
N ILE A 32 4.87 8.35 7.36
CA ILE A 32 5.20 7.52 8.50
C ILE A 32 5.72 8.33 9.69
N THR A 33 5.23 8.00 10.88
CA THR A 33 5.75 8.55 12.15
C THR A 33 6.90 7.67 12.67
N TYR A 34 8.04 7.61 11.98
CA TYR A 34 9.18 6.78 12.40
C TYR A 34 10.37 7.61 12.90
N LYS A 35 10.31 8.05 14.16
CA LYS A 35 11.41 8.79 14.80
C LYS A 35 12.62 7.92 15.19
N ASP A 36 12.47 6.61 15.37
CA ASP A 36 13.44 5.83 16.19
C ASP A 36 14.51 5.04 15.41
N ILE A 37 14.32 4.72 14.12
CA ILE A 37 15.32 3.95 13.30
C ILE A 37 16.38 4.95 12.87
N LYS A 38 15.96 6.16 12.47
CA LYS A 38 16.88 7.26 12.20
C LYS A 38 17.72 7.55 13.44
N LYS A 39 17.14 7.61 14.65
CA LYS A 39 17.89 7.92 15.89
C LYS A 39 19.00 6.93 16.25
N THR A 40 18.81 5.62 16.07
CA THR A 40 19.85 4.64 16.41
C THR A 40 21.05 4.72 15.45
N TYR A 41 20.80 4.88 14.14
CA TYR A 41 21.86 5.16 13.17
C TYR A 41 22.46 6.58 13.34
N LEU A 42 21.67 7.55 13.82
CA LEU A 42 22.10 8.92 14.09
C LEU A 42 22.97 9.06 15.34
N SER A 43 22.76 8.30 16.41
CA SER A 43 23.64 8.37 17.59
C SER A 43 25.05 7.90 17.24
N GLU A 44 25.16 6.81 16.48
CA GLU A 44 26.44 6.27 16.01
C GLU A 44 27.10 7.23 14.99
N GLY A 45 26.32 7.77 14.06
CA GLY A 45 26.80 8.75 13.08
C GLY A 45 27.20 10.10 13.69
N ILE A 46 26.46 10.62 14.66
CA ILE A 46 26.77 11.89 15.34
C ILE A 46 27.99 11.75 16.25
N GLU A 47 28.20 10.61 16.91
CA GLU A 47 29.47 10.34 17.63
C GLU A 47 30.66 10.29 16.67
N PHE A 48 30.49 9.62 15.53
CA PHE A 48 31.48 9.62 14.45
C PHE A 48 31.79 11.04 13.93
N PHE A 49 30.75 11.84 13.65
CA PHE A 49 30.90 13.22 13.21
C PHE A 49 31.36 14.18 14.31
N LYS A 50 31.10 13.94 15.60
CA LYS A 50 31.66 14.74 16.70
C LYS A 50 33.18 14.56 16.80
N ASN A 51 33.66 13.33 16.65
CA ASN A 51 35.09 13.04 16.66
C ASN A 51 35.80 13.64 15.42
N LEU A 52 35.12 13.71 14.27
CA LEU A 52 35.62 14.39 13.06
C LEU A 52 35.48 15.92 13.12
N ALA A 53 34.39 16.44 13.69
CA ALA A 53 34.06 17.86 13.66
C ALA A 53 34.82 18.72 14.67
N GLN A 54 35.53 18.10 15.62
CA GLN A 54 36.52 18.78 16.45
C GLN A 54 37.68 19.39 15.62
N GLN A 55 37.83 19.02 14.35
CA GLN A 55 38.97 19.45 13.52
C GLN A 55 38.71 20.63 12.56
N THR A 56 37.48 21.00 12.15
CA THR A 56 37.30 22.16 11.23
C THR A 56 35.95 22.91 11.34
N GLN A 57 35.93 24.22 11.02
CA GLN A 57 34.69 25.03 10.98
C GLN A 57 33.69 24.56 9.90
N GLN A 58 34.16 23.94 8.82
CA GLN A 58 33.30 23.40 7.75
C GLN A 58 32.45 22.22 8.22
N SER A 59 33.00 21.35 9.06
CA SER A 59 32.24 20.26 9.67
C SER A 59 31.14 20.74 10.64
N LEU A 60 31.31 21.93 11.25
CA LEU A 60 30.31 22.53 12.14
C LEU A 60 29.08 23.02 11.34
N PHE A 61 29.30 23.61 10.17
CA PHE A 61 28.25 24.04 9.25
C PHE A 61 27.45 22.84 8.71
N LEU A 62 28.13 21.76 8.33
CA LEU A 62 27.48 20.52 7.89
C LEU A 62 26.65 19.88 9.02
N LEU A 63 27.16 19.92 10.27
CA LEU A 63 26.42 19.49 11.47
C LEU A 63 25.15 20.32 11.69
N GLN A 64 25.23 21.64 11.54
CA GLN A 64 24.07 22.52 11.69
C GLN A 64 23.04 22.31 10.57
N ARG A 65 23.49 22.15 9.32
CA ARG A 65 22.63 21.86 8.16
C ARG A 65 21.96 20.50 8.26
N ALA A 66 22.67 19.49 8.77
CA ALA A 66 22.08 18.20 9.13
C ALA A 66 20.98 18.40 10.18
N LYS A 67 21.29 19.05 11.32
CA LYS A 67 20.30 19.33 12.38
C LYS A 67 19.05 20.07 11.88
N THR A 68 19.18 21.06 10.98
CA THR A 68 18.03 21.83 10.47
C THR A 68 17.22 21.05 9.43
N SER A 69 17.85 20.26 8.56
CA SER A 69 17.15 19.36 7.63
C SER A 69 16.33 18.29 8.35
N PHE A 70 16.72 17.92 9.57
CA PHE A 70 16.01 16.92 10.40
C PHE A 70 14.99 17.54 11.38
N ALA A 71 14.87 18.88 11.42
CA ALA A 71 13.93 19.60 12.27
C ALA A 71 12.61 19.97 11.55
N GLN A 72 12.48 19.65 10.26
CA GLN A 72 11.23 19.79 9.51
C GLN A 72 10.30 18.60 9.78
N GLU A 73 9.21 18.90 10.50
CA GLU A 73 7.94 18.17 10.73
C GLU A 73 7.88 16.62 10.70
N ASP A 74 7.29 16.07 11.77
CA ASP A 74 7.22 14.67 12.21
C ASP A 74 6.51 13.64 11.30
N TRP A 75 6.19 14.01 10.07
CA TRP A 75 5.57 13.16 9.05
C TRP A 75 6.38 13.27 7.77
N GLU A 76 7.28 12.34 7.55
CA GLU A 76 7.99 12.23 6.28
C GLU A 76 6.96 11.83 5.21
N LYS A 77 6.50 12.81 4.43
CA LYS A 77 5.56 12.61 3.32
C LYS A 77 6.34 12.35 2.05
N ASP A 78 6.44 11.09 1.69
CA ASP A 78 7.04 10.66 0.44
C ASP A 78 5.98 10.50 -0.64
N ASN A 79 6.36 10.77 -1.90
CA ASN A 79 5.51 10.44 -3.02
C ASN A 79 5.46 8.92 -3.21
N ILE A 80 4.28 8.41 -3.50
CA ILE A 80 4.06 7.00 -3.81
C ILE A 80 3.27 6.86 -5.11
N TYR A 81 3.70 5.91 -5.93
CA TYR A 81 3.01 5.46 -7.12
C TYR A 81 2.53 4.03 -6.91
N ILE A 82 1.30 3.75 -7.33
CA ILE A 82 0.63 2.48 -7.06
C ILE A 82 -0.08 2.03 -8.31
N VAL A 83 0.22 0.81 -8.75
CA VAL A 83 -0.49 0.17 -9.86
C VAL A 83 -1.33 -0.95 -9.30
N GLN A 84 -2.64 -0.93 -9.54
CA GLN A 84 -3.56 -1.99 -9.15
C GLN A 84 -4.04 -2.74 -10.40
N TYR A 85 -4.12 -4.06 -10.30
CA TYR A 85 -4.64 -4.95 -11.32
C TYR A 85 -5.83 -5.70 -10.74
N TRP A 86 -6.99 -5.53 -11.35
CA TRP A 86 -8.25 -6.09 -10.91
C TRP A 86 -8.74 -7.08 -11.95
N GLU A 87 -9.22 -8.23 -11.49
CA GLU A 87 -9.91 -9.21 -12.30
C GLU A 87 -11.28 -9.47 -11.70
N ILE A 88 -12.31 -9.29 -12.51
CA ILE A 88 -13.70 -9.27 -12.10
C ILE A 88 -14.51 -10.15 -13.06
N ASP A 89 -15.40 -10.97 -12.52
CA ASP A 89 -16.25 -11.84 -13.34
C ASP A 89 -17.40 -11.06 -14.02
N ASP A 90 -18.19 -11.77 -14.82
CA ASP A 90 -19.32 -11.18 -15.55
C ASP A 90 -20.44 -10.66 -14.63
N GLN A 91 -20.53 -11.19 -13.41
CA GLN A 91 -21.49 -10.79 -12.38
C GLN A 91 -20.96 -9.64 -11.50
N ASP A 92 -19.81 -9.07 -11.86
CA ASP A 92 -19.03 -8.07 -11.14
C ASP A 92 -18.56 -8.51 -9.74
N ASN A 93 -18.31 -9.80 -9.53
CA ASN A 93 -17.62 -10.26 -8.34
C ASN A 93 -16.11 -10.20 -8.55
N LEU A 94 -15.39 -9.94 -7.45
CA LEU A 94 -13.94 -9.92 -7.48
C LEU A 94 -13.39 -11.34 -7.62
N VAL A 95 -12.62 -11.57 -8.68
CA VAL A 95 -11.84 -12.81 -8.89
C VAL A 95 -10.46 -12.66 -8.26
N SER A 96 -9.77 -11.57 -8.55
CA SER A 96 -8.46 -11.27 -7.95
C SER A 96 -8.14 -9.78 -7.96
N MET A 97 -7.32 -9.35 -7.00
CA MET A 97 -6.71 -8.01 -6.99
C MET A 97 -5.24 -8.13 -6.63
N LYS A 98 -4.38 -7.48 -7.44
CA LYS A 98 -2.95 -7.38 -7.21
C LYS A 98 -2.56 -5.91 -7.23
N HIS A 99 -1.52 -5.56 -6.49
CA HIS A 99 -0.99 -4.20 -6.51
C HIS A 99 0.54 -4.19 -6.47
N THR A 100 1.11 -3.14 -7.02
CA THR A 100 2.53 -2.81 -6.96
C THR A 100 2.65 -1.41 -6.38
N PHE A 101 3.57 -1.23 -5.44
CA PHE A 101 3.84 0.07 -4.82
C PHE A 101 5.28 0.49 -5.09
N GLU A 102 5.46 1.77 -5.43
CA GLU A 102 6.75 2.40 -5.70
C GLU A 102 6.84 3.74 -4.94
N PRO A 103 7.67 3.86 -3.89
CA PRO A 103 8.47 2.81 -3.27
C PRO A 103 7.60 1.78 -2.54
N SER A 104 8.11 0.56 -2.33
CA SER A 104 7.40 -0.51 -1.64
C SER A 104 7.36 -0.26 -0.11
N PRO A 105 6.18 -0.03 0.50
CA PRO A 105 6.10 0.23 1.93
C PRO A 105 6.28 -1.06 2.74
N ILE A 106 7.29 -1.07 3.61
CA ILE A 106 7.66 -2.24 4.44
C ILE A 106 6.56 -2.69 5.42
N TRP A 107 5.60 -1.81 5.72
CA TRP A 107 4.52 -2.05 6.70
C TRP A 107 3.29 -2.73 6.11
N LEU A 108 3.27 -2.96 4.79
CA LEU A 108 2.17 -3.68 4.15
C LEU A 108 2.32 -5.18 4.40
N ASN A 109 1.29 -5.78 4.99
CA ASN A 109 1.16 -7.21 5.16
C ASN A 109 0.44 -7.84 3.95
N PRO A 110 1.13 -8.65 3.12
CA PRO A 110 0.50 -9.35 1.99
C PRO A 110 -0.42 -10.51 2.42
N GLN A 111 -0.35 -10.93 3.69
CA GLN A 111 -1.18 -11.99 4.27
C GLN A 111 -2.37 -11.44 5.08
N ALA A 112 -2.65 -10.14 4.99
CA ALA A 112 -3.80 -9.54 5.66
C ALA A 112 -5.11 -10.15 5.12
N THR A 113 -6.13 -10.24 5.98
CA THR A 113 -7.44 -10.75 5.58
C THR A 113 -8.03 -9.84 4.53
N TRP A 114 -8.53 -10.42 3.44
CA TRP A 114 -9.14 -9.69 2.35
C TRP A 114 -10.66 -9.83 2.39
N SER A 115 -11.37 -8.75 2.11
CA SER A 115 -12.80 -8.76 1.80
C SER A 115 -13.11 -7.77 0.69
N SER A 116 -14.20 -8.00 -0.03
CA SER A 116 -14.64 -7.14 -1.12
C SER A 116 -16.09 -6.72 -0.93
N GLU A 117 -16.40 -5.49 -1.29
CA GLU A 117 -17.75 -4.95 -1.31
C GLU A 117 -18.05 -4.41 -2.72
N LYS A 118 -19.14 -4.90 -3.29
CA LYS A 118 -19.71 -4.40 -4.55
C LYS A 118 -20.76 -3.35 -4.22
N SER A 119 -20.67 -2.21 -4.91
CA SER A 119 -21.70 -1.17 -4.91
C SER A 119 -22.17 -0.90 -6.34
N ASP A 120 -23.31 -0.23 -6.49
CA ASP A 120 -23.82 0.18 -7.80
C ASP A 120 -22.83 1.06 -8.58
N LEU A 121 -21.97 1.80 -7.87
CA LEU A 121 -21.06 2.79 -8.44
C LEU A 121 -19.63 2.27 -8.64
N GLY A 122 -19.26 1.16 -8.00
CA GLY A 122 -17.88 0.71 -7.96
C GLY A 122 -17.65 -0.53 -7.11
N MET A 123 -16.38 -0.87 -6.92
CA MET A 123 -15.93 -1.97 -6.06
C MET A 123 -14.90 -1.46 -5.07
N SER A 124 -14.95 -2.01 -3.85
CA SER A 124 -13.97 -1.77 -2.80
C SER A 124 -13.38 -3.09 -2.30
N VAL A 125 -12.08 -3.11 -2.03
CA VAL A 125 -11.36 -4.23 -1.41
C VAL A 125 -10.65 -3.74 -0.17
N PHE A 126 -10.90 -4.43 0.93
CA PHE A 126 -10.37 -4.13 2.24
C PHE A 126 -9.33 -5.18 2.62
N HIS A 127 -8.15 -4.73 3.03
CA HIS A 127 -7.18 -5.57 3.71
C HIS A 127 -7.16 -5.16 5.18
N THR A 128 -7.46 -6.09 6.07
CA THR A 128 -7.56 -5.83 7.50
C THR A 128 -6.78 -6.87 8.31
N MET A 129 -6.36 -6.46 9.51
CA MET A 129 -5.85 -7.34 10.56
C MET A 129 -6.60 -7.02 11.84
N GLN A 130 -6.79 -8.01 12.72
CA GLN A 130 -7.48 -7.77 13.99
C GLN A 130 -6.60 -6.99 14.96
N ASN A 131 -7.24 -6.22 15.84
CA ASN A 131 -6.55 -5.53 16.93
C ASN A 131 -5.91 -6.57 17.87
N GLY A 132 -4.64 -6.36 18.20
CA GLY A 132 -3.84 -7.24 19.05
C GLY A 132 -3.07 -8.31 18.29
N GLU A 133 -3.29 -8.49 16.98
CA GLU A 133 -2.47 -9.41 16.18
C GLU A 133 -1.01 -8.93 16.08
N ILE A 134 -0.06 -9.86 16.13
CA ILE A 134 1.36 -9.55 15.92
C ILE A 134 1.59 -9.29 14.43
N HIS A 135 2.27 -8.20 14.09
CA HIS A 135 2.61 -7.90 12.70
C HIS A 135 3.58 -8.98 12.15
N PRO A 136 3.28 -9.66 11.04
CA PRO A 136 4.03 -10.85 10.61
C PRO A 136 5.49 -10.56 10.27
N MET A 137 5.78 -9.38 9.71
CA MET A 137 7.15 -8.95 9.41
C MET A 137 7.85 -8.28 10.60
N PHE A 138 7.10 -7.78 11.59
CA PHE A 138 7.63 -6.99 12.70
C PHE A 138 7.08 -7.50 14.03
N LYS A 139 7.65 -8.62 14.49
CA LYS A 139 7.15 -9.38 15.66
C LYS A 139 7.10 -8.60 16.98
N ASN A 140 7.80 -7.47 17.07
CA ASN A 140 7.83 -6.61 18.26
C ASN A 140 6.64 -5.63 18.33
N TYR A 141 5.73 -5.70 17.34
CA TYR A 141 4.61 -4.79 17.19
C TYR A 141 3.30 -5.55 17.07
N ASN A 142 2.32 -5.11 17.85
CA ASN A 142 0.93 -5.52 17.76
C ASN A 142 0.15 -4.50 16.92
N VAL A 143 -0.81 -4.99 16.15
CA VAL A 143 -1.72 -4.17 15.37
C VAL A 143 -2.70 -3.47 16.30
N ASP A 144 -2.81 -2.15 16.19
CA ASP A 144 -3.91 -1.39 16.79
C ASP A 144 -5.01 -1.13 15.75
N ILE A 145 -4.59 -0.63 14.59
CA ILE A 145 -5.45 -0.43 13.42
C ILE A 145 -4.66 -0.91 12.20
N TYR A 146 -5.27 -1.76 11.38
CA TYR A 146 -4.74 -2.09 10.07
C TYR A 146 -5.90 -2.13 9.08
N ARG A 147 -5.94 -1.15 8.19
CA ARG A 147 -6.96 -1.07 7.15
C ARG A 147 -6.36 -0.48 5.89
N ILE A 148 -6.41 -1.23 4.80
CA ILE A 148 -6.08 -0.74 3.47
C ILE A 148 -7.29 -0.94 2.57
N THR A 149 -7.84 0.16 2.08
CA THR A 149 -8.99 0.19 1.21
C THR A 149 -8.52 0.54 -0.19
N ASN A 150 -8.73 -0.36 -1.13
CA ASN A 150 -8.56 -0.13 -2.56
C ASN A 150 -9.96 0.03 -3.15
N SER A 151 -10.21 1.05 -3.95
CA SER A 151 -11.52 1.18 -4.59
C SER A 151 -11.41 1.84 -5.95
N PHE A 152 -12.39 1.55 -6.79
CA PHE A 152 -12.57 2.25 -8.04
C PHE A 152 -14.05 2.39 -8.39
N ASN A 153 -14.35 3.34 -9.27
CA ASN A 153 -15.70 3.64 -9.72
C ASN A 153 -15.88 3.30 -11.21
N TRP A 154 -16.93 2.55 -11.53
CA TRP A 154 -17.20 2.01 -12.88
C TRP A 154 -17.35 3.10 -13.94
N TYR A 155 -18.00 4.21 -13.58
CA TYR A 155 -18.47 5.22 -14.52
C TYR A 155 -17.47 6.36 -14.71
N THR A 156 -16.79 6.73 -13.63
CA THR A 156 -15.81 7.83 -13.66
C THR A 156 -14.41 7.35 -14.03
N GLY A 157 -14.16 6.04 -13.96
CA GLY A 157 -12.82 5.48 -14.12
C GLY A 157 -11.83 6.02 -13.09
N LYS A 158 -12.29 6.46 -11.92
CA LYS A 158 -11.41 6.96 -10.85
C LYS A 158 -11.11 5.84 -9.86
N GLY A 159 -9.84 5.71 -9.51
CA GLY A 159 -9.34 4.78 -8.50
C GLY A 159 -8.80 5.51 -7.28
N LYS A 160 -8.80 4.82 -6.14
CA LYS A 160 -8.34 5.32 -4.85
C LYS A 160 -7.68 4.21 -4.03
N LEU A 161 -6.67 4.58 -3.27
CA LEU A 161 -6.11 3.75 -2.20
C LEU A 161 -5.99 4.57 -0.92
N GLU A 162 -6.52 4.03 0.18
CA GLU A 162 -6.39 4.58 1.52
C GLU A 162 -5.86 3.51 2.47
N GLY A 163 -4.69 3.74 3.05
CA GLY A 163 -4.10 2.87 4.06
C GLY A 163 -3.95 3.59 5.39
N ASP A 164 -4.42 2.98 6.46
CA ASP A 164 -4.17 3.37 7.85
C ASP A 164 -3.59 2.17 8.59
N ILE A 165 -2.32 2.25 8.99
CA ILE A 165 -1.64 1.17 9.72
C ILE A 165 -1.00 1.75 10.98
N TRP A 166 -1.56 1.41 12.13
CA TRP A 166 -1.13 1.88 13.44
C TRP A 166 -0.70 0.66 14.24
N LEU A 167 0.55 0.65 14.68
CA LEU A 167 1.10 -0.44 15.46
C LEU A 167 1.51 0.03 16.85
N LYS A 168 1.44 -0.89 17.81
CA LYS A 168 1.83 -0.68 19.21
C LYS A 168 3.00 -1.60 19.56
N THR A 169 4.03 -1.03 20.16
CA THR A 169 5.12 -1.80 20.76
C THR A 169 4.64 -2.57 22.00
N GLU A 170 5.17 -3.76 22.23
CA GLU A 170 4.88 -4.55 23.44
C GLU A 170 5.43 -3.89 24.72
N THR A 171 6.60 -3.26 24.60
CA THR A 171 7.19 -2.46 25.68
C THR A 171 6.52 -1.10 25.67
N ASN A 172 5.85 -0.71 26.77
CA ASN A 172 5.00 0.48 26.94
C ASN A 172 5.76 1.84 26.85
N SER A 173 6.67 1.98 25.88
CA SER A 173 7.48 3.17 25.63
C SER A 173 6.68 4.14 24.76
N LYS A 174 6.29 5.27 25.36
CA LYS A 174 5.37 6.27 24.80
C LYS A 174 5.74 6.87 23.43
N ASN A 175 6.90 6.56 22.85
CA ASN A 175 7.46 7.22 21.66
C ASN A 175 7.81 6.30 20.47
N LYS A 176 7.39 5.02 20.45
CA LYS A 176 7.86 4.04 19.44
C LYS A 176 6.79 3.42 18.54
N ASN A 177 5.55 3.89 18.60
CA ASN A 177 4.43 3.29 17.88
C ASN A 177 4.35 3.86 16.45
N PRO A 178 4.68 3.09 15.40
CA PRO A 178 4.64 3.58 14.03
C PRO A 178 3.18 3.74 13.61
N LYS A 179 2.90 4.90 13.00
CA LYS A 179 1.67 5.16 12.26
C LYS A 179 2.07 5.41 10.82
N VAL A 180 1.43 4.69 9.94
CA VAL A 180 1.60 4.78 8.50
C VAL A 180 0.27 5.20 7.91
N GLU A 181 0.30 6.23 7.08
CA GLU A 181 -0.83 6.67 6.30
C GLU A 181 -0.45 6.64 4.81
N ILE A 182 -1.31 6.02 4.00
CA ILE A 182 -1.19 6.01 2.54
C ILE A 182 -2.47 6.63 1.97
N ARG A 183 -2.30 7.60 1.08
CA ARG A 183 -3.41 8.23 0.35
C ARG A 183 -2.99 8.39 -1.10
N ALA A 184 -3.65 7.68 -2.01
CA ALA A 184 -3.41 7.79 -3.44
C ALA A 184 -4.71 7.82 -4.23
N LYS A 185 -4.70 8.51 -5.37
CA LYS A 185 -5.83 8.58 -6.29
C LYS A 185 -5.32 8.63 -7.72
N GLY A 186 -6.16 8.24 -8.66
CA GLY A 186 -5.80 8.24 -10.06
C GLY A 186 -6.90 7.71 -10.95
N SER A 187 -6.51 7.16 -12.09
CA SER A 187 -7.41 6.67 -13.13
C SER A 187 -7.31 5.17 -13.31
N CYS A 188 -8.42 4.57 -13.67
CA CYS A 188 -8.58 3.17 -13.99
C CYS A 188 -9.07 3.02 -15.43
N GLU A 189 -8.50 2.05 -16.14
CA GLU A 189 -8.86 1.73 -17.52
C GLU A 189 -8.88 0.22 -17.75
N ALA A 190 -9.47 -0.21 -18.88
CA ALA A 190 -9.44 -1.61 -19.27
C ALA A 190 -7.98 -2.05 -19.54
N GLN A 191 -7.56 -3.15 -18.93
CA GLN A 191 -6.20 -3.66 -19.07
C GLN A 191 -5.99 -4.17 -20.51
N LYS A 192 -5.05 -3.56 -21.24
CA LYS A 192 -4.66 -3.97 -22.59
C LYS A 192 -3.19 -4.38 -22.63
N ARG A 193 -2.91 -5.52 -23.27
CA ARG A 193 -1.54 -5.96 -23.53
C ARG A 193 -0.93 -5.08 -24.63
N LYS A 194 0.14 -4.35 -24.30
CA LYS A 194 0.83 -3.43 -25.22
C LYS A 194 1.96 -4.10 -26.03
N PHE A 195 2.44 -5.27 -25.58
CA PHE A 195 3.57 -6.03 -26.16
C PHE A 195 3.26 -7.51 -26.25
#